data_AF-K1E4R3-F1
#
_entry.id   AF-K1E4R3-F1
#
_cell.length_a   1.000
_cell.length_b   1.000
_cell.length_c   1.000
_cell.angle_alpha   90.00
_cell.angle_beta   90.00
_cell.angle_gamma   90.00
#
_symmetry.space_group_name_H-M   'P 1'
#
loop_
_entity.id
_entity.type
_entity.pdbx_description
1 polymer ?
#
loop_
_entity_poly.entity_id
_entity_poly.type
_entity_poly.pdbx_seq_one_letter_code
_entity_poly.pdbx_strand_id
1 'polypeptide(L)'
;MRVYLPLLESDLTQVAADGMLPERTGYAVTDEVRALDPAADEEDLEFEAMCQALDAARALGAGRRVIASADVDQARGSGTDAALAGLLHVPVTDVVSFHVEESAGEVGSGYDDLLWYDVTELSALV
;
A
#
# COMPACT_ATOMS: atom_id res chain seq x y z
N MET A 1 2.07 1.88 13.19
CA MET A 1 2.05 2.85 12.07
C MET A 1 1.37 2.20 10.88
N ARG A 2 0.68 2.97 10.04
CA ARG A 2 0.10 2.45 8.82
C ARG A 2 1.17 2.27 7.75
N VAL A 3 1.10 1.17 7.02
CA VAL A 3 1.93 0.88 5.86
C VAL A 3 1.05 0.54 4.66
N TYR A 4 1.51 0.92 3.48
CA TYR A 4 0.87 0.69 2.19
C TYR A 4 1.74 -0.28 1.40
N LEU A 5 1.23 -1.48 1.14
CA LEU A 5 1.97 -2.51 0.41
C LEU A 5 1.45 -2.63 -1.02
N PRO A 6 2.33 -2.48 -2.04
CA PRO A 6 1.93 -2.58 -3.44
C PRO A 6 1.66 -4.03 -3.85
N LEU A 7 0.49 -4.28 -4.41
CA LEU A 7 0.04 -5.57 -4.92
C LEU A 7 -0.58 -5.47 -6.32
N LEU A 8 -0.71 -6.63 -6.96
CA LEU A 8 -1.59 -6.83 -8.10
C LEU A 8 -2.84 -7.58 -7.64
N GLU A 9 -3.97 -7.35 -8.31
CA GLU A 9 -5.21 -8.10 -8.05
C GLU A 9 -5.00 -9.62 -8.14
N SER A 10 -4.11 -10.09 -9.04
CA SER A 10 -3.76 -11.50 -9.16
C SER A 10 -3.05 -12.09 -7.94
N ASP A 11 -2.49 -11.27 -7.05
CA ASP A 11 -1.87 -11.74 -5.80
C ASP A 11 -2.94 -12.15 -4.77
N LEU A 12 -4.15 -11.59 -4.85
CA LEU A 12 -5.15 -11.69 -3.79
C LEU A 12 -5.67 -13.11 -3.57
N THR A 13 -5.76 -13.92 -4.63
CA THR A 13 -6.13 -15.35 -4.51
C THR A 13 -5.16 -16.09 -3.58
N GLN A 14 -3.86 -15.81 -3.70
CA GLN A 14 -2.85 -16.45 -2.86
C GLN A 14 -2.81 -15.84 -1.46
N VAL A 15 -3.00 -14.52 -1.33
CA VAL A 15 -3.15 -13.85 -0.03
C VAL A 15 -4.29 -14.45 0.78
N ALA A 16 -5.45 -14.70 0.15
CA ALA A 16 -6.59 -15.30 0.81
C ALA A 16 -6.33 -16.75 1.25
N ALA A 17 -5.52 -17.49 0.50
CA ALA A 17 -5.17 -18.88 0.81
C ALA A 17 -4.12 -18.99 1.92
N ASP A 18 -3.07 -18.16 1.85
CA ASP A 18 -1.89 -18.23 2.73
C ASP A 18 -2.09 -17.41 4.02
N GLY A 19 -3.02 -16.43 4.01
CA GLY A 19 -3.24 -15.52 5.14
C GLY A 19 -2.11 -14.50 5.32
N MET A 20 -1.27 -14.31 4.31
CA MET A 20 -0.08 -13.47 4.33
C MET A 20 0.00 -12.63 3.05
N LEU A 21 0.46 -11.39 3.18
CA LEU A 21 0.84 -10.58 2.02
C LEU A 21 2.18 -11.06 1.44
N PRO A 22 2.43 -10.92 0.12
CA PRO A 22 3.74 -11.13 -0.47
C PRO A 22 4.80 -10.20 0.14
N GLU A 23 6.01 -10.71 0.37
CA GLU A 23 7.11 -9.89 0.91
C GLU A 23 7.57 -8.85 -0.11
N ARG A 24 7.30 -7.58 0.18
CA ARG A 24 7.59 -6.42 -0.71
C ARG A 24 8.01 -5.21 0.10
N THR A 25 8.62 -4.24 -0.58
CA THR A 25 8.87 -2.91 -0.01
C THR A 25 7.52 -2.25 0.27
N GLY A 26 7.28 -1.86 1.52
CA GLY A 26 6.12 -1.07 1.90
C GLY A 26 6.41 0.43 1.88
N TYR A 27 5.35 1.22 1.97
CA TYR A 27 5.40 2.68 1.99
C TYR A 27 4.67 3.20 3.21
N ALA A 28 5.16 4.26 3.84
CA ALA A 28 4.51 4.84 5.02
C ALA A 28 4.98 6.25 5.32
N VAL A 29 4.27 6.91 6.23
CA VAL A 29 4.68 8.17 6.83
C VAL A 29 5.80 7.93 7.84
N THR A 30 7.05 8.08 7.39
CA THR A 30 8.25 7.97 8.21
C THR A 30 8.61 9.32 8.84
N ASP A 31 9.55 9.31 9.79
CA ASP A 31 10.06 10.56 10.38
C ASP A 31 10.75 11.44 9.34
N GLU A 32 11.42 10.83 8.36
CA GLU A 32 12.02 11.54 7.23
C GLU A 32 10.96 12.21 6.35
N VAL A 33 9.85 11.51 6.05
CA VAL A 33 8.72 12.09 5.30
C VAL A 33 8.08 13.25 6.07
N ARG A 34 7.80 13.09 7.37
CA ARG A 34 7.25 14.17 8.21
C ARG A 34 8.17 15.40 8.26
N ALA A 35 9.48 15.20 8.19
CA ALA A 35 10.45 16.29 8.22
C ALA A 35 10.49 17.12 6.92
N LEU A 36 10.02 16.58 5.79
CA LEU A 36 10.00 17.28 4.51
C LEU A 36 8.87 18.31 4.42
N ASP A 37 7.72 17.99 4.99
CA ASP A 37 6.60 18.92 5.12
C ASP A 37 6.02 18.90 6.54
N PRO A 38 6.61 19.68 7.47
CA PRO A 38 6.11 19.75 8.84
C PRO A 38 4.74 20.43 9.00
N ALA A 39 4.20 21.02 7.91
CA ALA A 39 2.91 21.70 7.92
C ALA A 39 1.77 20.81 7.39
N ALA A 40 2.10 19.77 6.62
CA ALA A 40 1.15 18.74 6.21
C ALA A 40 0.58 18.01 7.43
N ASP A 41 -0.71 17.68 7.37
CA ASP A 41 -1.30 16.81 8.37
C ASP A 41 -1.01 15.33 8.05
N GLU A 42 -1.40 14.44 8.97
CA GLU A 42 -1.12 13.01 8.80
C GLU A 42 -1.90 12.41 7.62
N GLU A 43 -3.07 12.94 7.29
CA GLU A 43 -3.91 12.44 6.18
C GLU A 43 -3.27 12.75 4.82
N ASP A 44 -2.78 13.97 4.64
CA ASP A 44 -2.04 14.37 3.43
C ASP A 44 -0.77 13.52 3.23
N LEU A 45 -0.03 13.25 4.31
CA LEU A 45 1.18 12.42 4.24
C LEU A 45 0.86 10.94 3.98
N GLU A 46 -0.21 10.42 4.58
CA GLU A 46 -0.70 9.06 4.33
C GLU A 46 -1.15 8.89 2.87
N PHE A 47 -1.84 9.90 2.32
CA PHE A 47 -2.24 9.93 0.92
C PHE A 47 -1.03 9.90 -0.02
N GLU A 48 0.00 10.73 0.22
CA GLU A 48 1.23 10.74 -0.57
C GLU A 48 1.97 9.38 -0.50
N ALA A 49 2.05 8.78 0.69
CA ALA A 49 2.63 7.45 0.86
C ALA A 49 1.87 6.36 0.07
N MET A 50 0.53 6.42 0.07
CA MET A 50 -0.31 5.53 -0.73
C MET A 50 -0.11 5.76 -2.24
N CYS A 51 0.01 7.01 -2.69
CA CYS A 51 0.29 7.34 -4.09
C CYS A 51 1.62 6.74 -4.57
N GLN A 52 2.68 6.84 -3.74
CA GLN A 52 3.97 6.23 -4.05
C GLN A 52 3.90 4.70 -4.06
N ALA A 53 3.12 4.09 -3.17
CA ALA A 53 2.84 2.65 -3.23
C ALA A 53 2.11 2.27 -4.54
N LEU A 54 1.15 3.08 -4.99
CA LEU A 54 0.45 2.85 -6.25
C LEU A 54 1.40 2.94 -7.46
N ASP A 55 2.30 3.91 -7.47
CA ASP A 55 3.34 4.02 -8.49
C ASP A 55 4.28 2.81 -8.49
N ALA A 56 4.65 2.31 -7.31
CA ALA A 56 5.46 1.10 -7.19
C ALA A 56 4.72 -0.15 -7.68
N ALA A 57 3.41 -0.25 -7.42
CA ALA A 57 2.58 -1.37 -7.86
C ALA A 57 2.54 -1.50 -9.40
N ARG A 58 2.68 -0.39 -10.14
CA ARG A 58 2.77 -0.39 -11.62
C ARG A 58 4.01 -1.11 -12.14
N ALA A 59 5.10 -1.12 -11.36
CA ALA A 59 6.33 -1.83 -11.72
C ALA A 59 6.23 -3.35 -11.50
N LEU A 60 5.20 -3.85 -10.82
CA LEU A 60 5.01 -5.28 -10.54
C LEU A 60 4.56 -6.07 -11.79
N GLY A 61 3.93 -5.40 -12.76
CA GLY A 61 3.48 -6.02 -14.00
C GLY A 61 2.13 -5.51 -14.47
N ALA A 62 1.53 -6.24 -15.41
CA ALA A 62 0.21 -5.94 -15.93
C ALA A 62 -0.89 -6.39 -14.95
N GLY A 63 -2.01 -5.67 -14.95
CA GLY A 63 -3.17 -5.94 -14.09
C GLY A 63 -3.65 -4.69 -13.36
N ARG A 64 -4.74 -4.84 -12.61
CA ARG A 64 -5.21 -3.82 -11.67
C ARG A 64 -4.32 -3.83 -10.44
N ARG A 65 -3.93 -2.64 -9.99
CA ARG A 65 -3.11 -2.49 -8.79
C ARG A 65 -4.01 -2.48 -7.56
N VAL A 66 -3.46 -3.05 -6.50
CA VAL A 66 -4.09 -3.13 -5.19
C VAL A 66 -3.09 -2.60 -4.19
N ILE A 67 -3.50 -1.71 -3.29
CA ILE A 67 -2.71 -1.25 -2.16
C ILE A 67 -3.34 -1.80 -0.90
N ALA A 68 -2.63 -2.73 -0.26
CA ALA A 68 -3.03 -3.22 1.05
C ALA A 68 -2.55 -2.23 2.11
N SER A 69 -3.48 -1.65 2.86
CA SER A 69 -3.18 -0.83 4.02
C SER A 69 -3.15 -1.74 5.25
N ALA A 70 -2.05 -1.72 5.98
CA ALA A 70 -1.87 -2.55 7.18
C ALA A 70 -1.27 -1.75 8.32
N ASP A 71 -1.56 -2.15 9.55
CA ASP A 71 -0.99 -1.54 10.76
C ASP A 71 0.12 -2.44 11.32
N VAL A 72 1.35 -1.93 11.36
CA VAL A 72 2.51 -2.66 11.90
C VAL A 72 3.12 -1.88 13.07
N ASP A 73 3.84 -2.56 13.97
CA ASP A 73 4.43 -1.92 15.16
C ASP A 73 5.38 -0.78 14.78
N GLN A 74 6.42 -1.08 14.01
CA GLN A 74 7.39 -0.10 13.51
C GLN A 74 8.07 -0.58 12.21
N ALA A 75 8.33 0.36 11.32
CA ALA A 75 9.20 0.18 10.16
C ALA A 75 10.11 1.41 10.01
N ARG A 76 11.27 1.23 9.38
CA ARG A 76 12.24 2.31 9.15
C ARG A 76 12.12 2.80 7.71
N GLY A 77 12.21 4.10 7.47
CA GLY A 77 12.31 4.64 6.11
C GLY A 77 13.63 4.28 5.44
N SER A 78 13.64 4.21 4.11
CA SER A 78 14.87 4.07 3.32
C SER A 78 15.52 5.39 2.93
N GLY A 79 14.82 6.52 3.09
CA GLY A 79 15.30 7.84 2.70
C GLY A 79 14.22 8.91 2.86
N THR A 80 14.19 9.85 1.91
CA THR A 80 13.25 10.97 1.88
C THR A 80 11.95 10.66 1.12
N ASP A 81 11.81 9.46 0.57
CA ASP A 81 10.55 8.95 0.03
C ASP A 81 9.79 8.16 1.10
N ALA A 82 8.55 7.78 0.81
CA ALA A 82 7.74 6.99 1.73
C ALA A 82 8.20 5.52 1.81
N ALA A 83 9.14 5.09 0.97
CA ALA A 83 9.59 3.71 0.94
C ALA A 83 10.29 3.29 2.25
N LEU A 84 10.00 2.06 2.67
CA LEU A 84 10.57 1.47 3.87
C LEU A 84 11.86 0.69 3.56
N ALA A 85 12.74 0.63 4.55
CA ALA A 85 13.95 -0.15 4.50
C ALA A 85 13.62 -1.65 4.65
N GLY A 86 13.84 -2.41 3.57
CA GLY A 86 13.64 -3.86 3.54
C GLY A 86 12.23 -4.27 3.10
N LEU A 87 12.02 -5.58 3.06
CA LEU A 87 10.72 -6.17 2.71
C LEU A 87 9.89 -6.34 3.98
N LEU A 88 8.59 -6.06 3.89
CA LEU A 88 7.65 -6.28 4.97
C LEU A 88 7.09 -7.70 4.95
N HIS A 89 6.85 -8.24 6.14
CA HIS A 89 6.19 -9.52 6.36
C HIS A 89 4.89 -9.26 7.13
N VAL A 90 3.76 -9.21 6.41
CA VAL A 90 2.49 -8.71 6.95
C VAL A 90 1.41 -9.79 6.87
N PRO A 91 0.86 -10.26 8.02
CA PRO A 91 -0.28 -11.15 8.00
C PRO A 91 -1.56 -10.39 7.62
N VAL A 92 -2.52 -11.09 7.00
CA VAL A 92 -3.81 -10.49 6.63
C VAL A 92 -4.56 -9.95 7.85
N THR A 93 -4.31 -10.49 9.05
CA THR A 93 -4.89 -9.99 10.31
C THR A 93 -4.49 -8.57 10.67
N ASP A 94 -3.38 -8.08 10.12
CA ASP A 94 -2.88 -6.72 10.34
C ASP A 94 -3.32 -5.77 9.21
N VAL A 95 -3.94 -6.30 8.15
CA VAL A 95 -4.50 -5.51 7.04
C VAL A 95 -5.83 -4.92 7.49
N VAL A 96 -6.01 -3.62 7.23
CA VAL A 96 -7.25 -2.90 7.54
C VAL A 96 -8.13 -2.69 6.31
N SER A 97 -7.53 -2.47 5.14
CA SER A 97 -8.27 -2.26 3.90
C SER A 97 -7.43 -2.56 2.65
N PHE A 98 -8.13 -2.72 1.52
CA PHE A 98 -7.55 -2.78 0.19
C PHE A 98 -8.06 -1.60 -0.64
N HIS A 99 -7.15 -0.86 -1.25
CA HIS A 99 -7.46 0.16 -2.25
C HIS A 99 -7.19 -0.41 -3.62
N VAL A 100 -8.20 -0.52 -4.48
CA VAL A 100 -8.11 -1.21 -5.76
C VAL A 100 -8.48 -0.25 -6.86
N GLU A 101 -7.65 -0.16 -7.89
CA GLU A 101 -8.00 0.68 -9.05
C GLU A 101 -9.29 0.21 -9.73
N GLU A 102 -10.14 1.14 -10.16
CA GLU A 102 -11.28 0.81 -11.02
C GLU A 102 -10.83 0.26 -12.39
N SER A 103 -9.76 0.83 -12.94
CA SER A 103 -9.15 0.40 -14.19
C SER A 103 -7.64 0.66 -14.16
N ALA A 104 -6.88 -0.17 -14.87
CA ALA A 104 -5.42 -0.04 -14.92
C ALA A 104 -5.00 1.30 -15.57
N GLY A 105 -4.52 2.26 -14.77
CA GLY A 105 -3.97 3.55 -15.21
C GLY A 105 -2.46 3.56 -15.50
N GLU A 106 -1.88 4.75 -15.75
CA GLU A 106 -0.43 4.99 -15.86
C GLU A 106 0.12 5.63 -14.58
N VAL A 107 1.45 5.72 -14.42
CA VAL A 107 2.12 6.43 -13.31
C VAL A 107 1.63 7.88 -13.25
N GLY A 108 1.34 8.40 -12.05
CA GLY A 108 0.82 9.77 -11.92
C GLY A 108 -0.69 9.94 -12.08
N SER A 109 -1.47 8.86 -12.20
CA SER A 109 -2.94 8.95 -12.37
C SER A 109 -3.74 8.04 -11.43
N GLY A 110 -5.04 8.26 -11.34
CA GLY A 110 -5.99 7.36 -10.65
C GLY A 110 -5.88 7.31 -9.12
N TYR A 111 -5.15 8.25 -8.51
CA TYR A 111 -4.99 8.30 -7.04
C TYR A 111 -6.31 8.51 -6.30
N ASP A 112 -7.21 9.32 -6.87
CA ASP A 112 -8.51 9.64 -6.28
C ASP A 112 -9.63 8.65 -6.66
N ASP A 113 -9.35 7.71 -7.57
CA ASP A 113 -10.32 6.79 -8.17
C ASP A 113 -10.09 5.33 -7.71
N LEU A 114 -9.59 5.16 -6.48
CA LEU A 114 -9.39 3.84 -5.88
C LEU A 114 -10.66 3.39 -5.16
N LEU A 115 -11.14 2.21 -5.52
CA LEU A 115 -12.19 1.52 -4.78
C LEU A 115 -11.64 1.08 -3.42
N TRP A 116 -12.37 1.40 -2.36
CA TRP A 116 -12.03 1.00 -1.00
C TRP A 116 -12.81 -0.26 -0.60
N TYR A 117 -12.09 -1.26 -0.11
CA TYR A 117 -12.66 -2.49 0.44
C TYR A 117 -12.13 -2.71 1.85
N ASP A 118 -13.01 -3.05 2.78
CA ASP A 118 -12.60 -3.51 4.10
C ASP A 118 -11.85 -4.85 3.98
N VAL A 119 -10.92 -5.14 4.90
CA VAL A 119 -10.20 -6.43 4.89
C VAL A 119 -11.14 -7.65 4.91
N THR A 120 -12.31 -7.53 5.55
CA THR A 120 -13.33 -8.58 5.60
C THR A 120 -13.97 -8.86 4.24
N GLU A 121 -13.82 -7.95 3.28
CA GLU A 121 -14.30 -8.09 1.90
C GLU A 121 -13.27 -8.73 0.96
N LEU A 122 -12.13 -9.22 1.46
CA LEU A 122 -11.13 -9.91 0.65
C LEU A 122 -11.73 -11.04 -0.22
N SER A 123 -12.74 -11.76 0.27
CA SER A 123 -13.41 -12.80 -0.49
C SER A 123 -14.18 -12.30 -1.73
N ALA A 124 -14.50 -11.01 -1.80
CA ALA A 124 -15.13 -10.39 -2.97
C ALA A 124 -14.11 -9.98 -4.05
N LEU A 125 -12.82 -10.02 -3.74
CA LEU A 125 -11.71 -9.66 -4.63
C LEU A 125 -11.00 -10.88 -5.25
N VAL A 126 -11.44 -12.11 -4.94
CA VAL A 126 -10.80 -13.38 -5.36
C VAL A 126 -11.72 -14.32 -6.12
#